data_AF-A0A814P367-F1
#
_entry.id   AF-A0A814P367-F1
#
_cell.length_a   1.000
_cell.length_b   1.000
_cell.length_c   1.000
_cell.angle_alpha   90.00
_cell.angle_beta   90.00
_cell.angle_gamma   90.00
#
_symmetry.space_group_name_H-M   'P 1'
#
loop_
_entity.id
_entity.type
_entity.pdbx_description
1 polymer ?
#
loop_
_entity_poly.entity_id
_entity_poly.type
_entity_poly.pdbx_seq_one_letter_code
_entity_poly.pdbx_strand_id
1 'polypeptide(L)'
;MSTGKDIDEERRLLFERLSALNQSELHTFDLQLTLLRTAFESYKRETVFKPCPSFLVGLTDDELHNVFRLPPVTAFASVFDQFNDLQVFLLNWLLTRDTFKLNIVPVETALSHVKHQLSVPKPNFAFEINYNQVRNERFHDLTENDRYKTFYAYHGTRLDNLHSILHIGFLGHMNKLSLFGSGTYFSLEPSVSLHYSPFASVWANSLLGKRVSCLLLCEIIDHPDHVKCAIENGTTSSQDRRIVSDTQAGAVPEKYVVVTSNELVRMKYVLIYSEPNDLMQLDQVARSRLRTFFSTHRYNLYLLFYFILLLLIGFFNSNLFKFYWRLFKKRSNHLLFGSWHLAQ
;
A
#
# COMPACT_ATOMS: atom_id res chain seq x y z
N MET A 1 26.21 -25.76 -1.20
CA MET A 1 26.54 -25.90 -2.64
C MET A 1 25.86 -27.16 -3.11
N SER A 2 24.68 -27.00 -3.69
CA SER A 2 23.91 -28.08 -4.30
C SER A 2 24.51 -28.38 -5.70
N THR A 3 24.53 -29.65 -6.10
CA THR A 3 25.09 -30.13 -7.36
C THR A 3 24.29 -29.58 -8.55
N GLY A 4 24.94 -29.20 -9.66
CA GLY A 4 24.30 -28.52 -10.80
C GLY A 4 23.10 -29.19 -11.50
N LYS A 5 22.68 -30.41 -11.12
CA LYS A 5 21.39 -30.99 -11.54
C LYS A 5 20.19 -30.49 -10.72
N ASP A 6 20.43 -30.10 -9.47
CA ASP A 6 19.40 -29.70 -8.51
C ASP A 6 19.01 -28.22 -8.72
N ILE A 7 19.94 -27.38 -9.20
CA ILE A 7 19.64 -25.99 -9.57
C ILE A 7 18.70 -25.88 -10.78
N ASP A 8 18.88 -26.72 -11.81
CA ASP A 8 18.04 -26.67 -13.01
C ASP A 8 16.59 -27.09 -12.68
N GLU A 9 16.42 -28.05 -11.77
CA GLU A 9 15.12 -28.46 -11.27
C GLU A 9 14.47 -27.35 -10.41
N GLU A 10 15.22 -26.73 -9.50
CA GLU A 10 14.75 -25.56 -8.75
C GLU A 10 14.29 -24.42 -9.67
N ARG A 11 15.08 -24.12 -10.71
CA ARG A 11 14.73 -23.10 -11.72
C ARG A 11 13.43 -23.44 -12.44
N ARG A 12 13.26 -24.70 -12.87
CA ARG A 12 12.02 -25.16 -13.53
C ARG A 12 10.81 -25.01 -12.60
N LEU A 13 10.91 -25.48 -11.36
CA LEU A 13 9.82 -25.40 -10.39
C LEU A 13 9.47 -23.96 -10.03
N LEU A 14 10.48 -23.10 -9.90
CA LEU A 14 10.28 -21.67 -9.64
C LEU A 14 9.58 -20.99 -10.82
N PHE A 15 9.99 -21.28 -12.06
CA PHE A 15 9.35 -20.75 -13.25
C PHE A 15 7.87 -21.14 -13.34
N GLU A 16 7.56 -22.42 -13.11
CA GLU A 16 6.17 -22.93 -13.08
C GLU A 16 5.33 -22.18 -12.03
N ARG A 17 5.88 -21.97 -10.82
CA ARG A 17 5.21 -21.22 -9.76
C ARG A 17 4.99 -19.76 -10.11
N LEU A 18 6.02 -19.06 -10.59
CA LEU A 18 5.94 -17.64 -10.97
C LEU A 18 4.93 -17.42 -12.10
N SER A 19 4.86 -18.35 -13.06
CA SER A 19 3.92 -18.30 -14.18
C SER A 19 2.48 -18.57 -13.76
N ALA A 20 2.28 -19.28 -12.65
CA ALA A 20 0.97 -19.61 -12.10
C ALA A 20 0.39 -18.54 -11.15
N LEU A 21 1.19 -17.54 -10.75
CA LEU A 21 0.74 -16.51 -9.81
C LEU A 21 -0.41 -15.68 -10.40
N ASN A 22 -1.51 -15.62 -9.66
CA ASN A 22 -2.61 -14.74 -10.00
C ASN A 22 -2.35 -13.28 -9.56
N GLN A 23 -3.23 -12.36 -9.95
CA GLN A 23 -3.07 -10.92 -9.65
C GLN A 23 -2.98 -10.62 -8.14
N SER A 24 -3.74 -11.33 -7.31
CA SER A 24 -3.68 -11.18 -5.86
C SER A 24 -2.35 -11.63 -5.28
N GLU A 25 -1.86 -12.78 -5.74
CA GLU A 25 -0.57 -13.35 -5.32
C GLU A 25 0.61 -12.50 -5.78
N LEU A 26 0.51 -11.86 -6.95
CA LEU A 26 1.52 -10.91 -7.41
C LEU A 26 1.64 -9.71 -6.45
N HIS A 27 0.55 -9.18 -5.90
CA HIS A 27 0.61 -8.07 -4.93
C HIS A 27 1.18 -8.52 -3.58
N THR A 28 0.83 -9.72 -3.11
CA THR A 28 1.33 -10.22 -1.84
C THR A 28 2.82 -10.55 -1.94
N PHE A 29 3.25 -11.05 -3.10
CA PHE A 29 4.65 -11.29 -3.41
C PHE A 29 5.44 -9.98 -3.57
N ASP A 30 4.89 -9.00 -4.29
CA ASP A 30 5.49 -7.66 -4.42
C ASP A 30 5.67 -6.98 -3.06
N LEU A 31 4.68 -7.10 -2.16
CA LEU A 31 4.79 -6.59 -0.80
C LEU A 31 5.98 -7.24 -0.08
N GLN A 32 6.09 -8.57 -0.08
CA GLN A 32 7.19 -9.25 0.61
C GLN A 32 8.56 -8.84 0.06
N LEU A 33 8.70 -8.77 -1.26
CA LEU A 33 9.94 -8.32 -1.90
C LEU A 33 10.26 -6.86 -1.56
N THR A 34 9.24 -6.00 -1.58
CA THR A 34 9.37 -4.58 -1.21
C THR A 34 9.82 -4.42 0.24
N LEU A 35 9.25 -5.18 1.17
CA LEU A 35 9.62 -5.13 2.58
C LEU A 35 11.03 -5.64 2.83
N LEU A 36 11.39 -6.77 2.22
CA LEU A 36 12.74 -7.33 2.33
C LEU A 36 13.78 -6.34 1.80
N ARG A 37 13.53 -5.75 0.63
CA ARG A 37 14.42 -4.76 0.01
C ARG A 37 14.51 -3.48 0.83
N THR A 38 13.39 -2.98 1.34
CA THR A 38 13.37 -1.77 2.20
C THR A 38 14.15 -2.00 3.49
N ALA A 39 14.06 -3.19 4.07
CA ALA A 39 14.84 -3.56 5.24
C ALA A 39 16.35 -3.66 4.93
N PHE A 40 16.71 -4.18 3.76
CA PHE A 40 18.08 -4.20 3.26
C PHE A 40 18.64 -2.77 3.05
N GLU A 41 17.90 -1.89 2.40
CA GLU A 41 18.33 -0.51 2.09
C GLU A 41 18.31 0.42 3.32
N SER A 42 17.78 -0.04 4.47
CA SER A 42 17.72 0.76 5.69
C SER A 42 19.10 0.98 6.33
N TYR A 43 19.33 2.17 6.88
CA TYR A 43 20.50 2.45 7.73
C TYR A 43 20.53 1.58 9.01
N LYS A 44 19.41 0.97 9.40
CA LYS A 44 19.30 0.05 10.55
C LYS A 44 19.37 -1.43 10.14
N ARG A 45 19.93 -1.73 8.97
CA ARG A 45 19.94 -3.05 8.32
C ARG A 45 20.20 -4.19 9.29
N GLU A 46 21.19 -4.06 10.16
CA GLU A 46 21.59 -5.09 11.13
C GLU A 46 20.46 -5.53 12.09
N THR A 47 19.48 -4.65 12.33
CA THR A 47 18.35 -4.91 13.22
C THR A 47 17.09 -5.29 12.47
N VAL A 48 16.84 -4.66 11.31
CA VAL A 48 15.56 -4.79 10.59
C VAL A 48 15.60 -5.78 9.42
N PHE A 49 16.78 -6.08 8.86
CA PHE A 49 16.97 -7.09 7.82
C PHE A 49 17.08 -8.50 8.41
N LYS A 50 16.10 -8.82 9.26
CA LYS A 50 15.98 -10.11 9.95
C LYS A 50 14.57 -10.62 9.70
N PRO A 51 14.40 -11.90 9.32
CA PRO A 51 15.43 -12.86 8.97
C PRO A 51 16.14 -12.51 7.65
N CYS A 52 17.46 -12.71 7.61
CA CYS A 52 18.29 -12.60 6.41
C CYS A 52 18.44 -14.00 5.78
N PRO A 53 18.26 -14.15 4.45
CA PRO A 53 18.56 -15.40 3.77
C PRO A 53 20.04 -15.77 3.94
N SER A 54 20.33 -17.03 4.32
CA SER A 54 21.68 -17.47 4.64
C SER A 54 22.67 -17.35 3.48
N PHE A 55 22.22 -17.53 2.24
CA PHE A 55 23.05 -17.39 1.04
C PHE A 55 23.43 -15.93 0.72
N LEU A 56 22.82 -14.95 1.38
CA LEU A 56 23.21 -13.54 1.29
C LEU A 56 24.26 -13.15 2.34
N VAL A 57 24.50 -13.99 3.35
CA VAL A 57 25.45 -13.70 4.42
C VAL A 57 26.87 -13.77 3.87
N GLY A 58 27.64 -12.71 4.05
CA GLY A 58 29.03 -12.61 3.62
C GLY A 58 29.24 -12.04 2.21
N LEU A 59 28.16 -11.74 1.48
CA LEU A 59 28.23 -11.00 0.22
C LEU A 59 28.62 -9.53 0.47
N THR A 60 29.30 -8.94 -0.51
CA THR A 60 29.58 -7.51 -0.56
C THR A 60 28.31 -6.70 -0.82
N ASP A 61 28.31 -5.41 -0.46
CA ASP A 61 27.16 -4.53 -0.71
C ASP A 61 26.80 -4.45 -2.21
N ASP A 62 27.80 -4.44 -3.10
CA ASP A 62 27.59 -4.42 -4.55
C ASP A 62 26.90 -5.70 -5.06
N GLU A 63 27.30 -6.86 -4.55
CA GLU A 63 26.66 -8.14 -4.86
C GLU A 63 25.21 -8.15 -4.37
N LEU A 64 24.95 -7.69 -3.15
CA LEU A 64 23.59 -7.59 -2.60
C LEU A 64 22.71 -6.65 -3.44
N HIS A 65 23.23 -5.49 -3.83
CA HIS A 65 22.53 -4.57 -4.72
C HIS A 65 22.20 -5.20 -6.08
N ASN A 66 23.10 -6.04 -6.61
CA ASN A 66 22.85 -6.77 -7.85
C ASN A 66 21.74 -7.83 -7.69
N VAL A 67 21.70 -8.53 -6.55
CA VAL A 67 20.62 -9.49 -6.26
C VAL A 67 19.25 -8.81 -6.24
N PHE A 68 19.15 -7.60 -5.66
CA PHE A 68 17.88 -6.83 -5.63
C PHE A 68 17.57 -6.05 -6.92
N ARG A 69 18.41 -6.14 -7.96
CA ARG A 69 18.18 -5.52 -9.27
C ARG A 69 17.20 -6.36 -10.10
N LEU A 70 15.93 -6.31 -9.71
CA LEU A 70 14.85 -7.09 -10.30
C LEU A 70 13.90 -6.21 -11.15
N PRO A 71 13.30 -6.75 -12.22
CA PRO A 71 12.22 -6.10 -12.96
C PRO A 71 10.93 -6.02 -12.10
N PRO A 72 9.82 -5.46 -12.60
CA PRO A 72 8.52 -5.60 -11.95
C PRO A 72 8.11 -7.07 -11.84
N VAL A 73 7.42 -7.45 -10.76
CA VAL A 73 7.00 -8.84 -10.52
C VAL A 73 6.12 -9.40 -11.65
N THR A 74 5.38 -8.53 -12.35
CA THR A 74 4.54 -8.90 -13.51
C THR A 74 5.35 -9.37 -14.72
N ALA A 75 6.64 -9.04 -14.79
CA ALA A 75 7.54 -9.45 -15.86
C ALA A 75 8.42 -10.66 -15.48
N PHE A 76 8.32 -11.19 -14.25
CA PHE A 76 9.24 -12.23 -13.78
C PHE A 76 9.21 -13.50 -14.64
N ALA A 77 8.02 -13.96 -15.03
CA ALA A 77 7.90 -15.14 -15.89
C ALA A 77 8.49 -14.90 -17.29
N SER A 78 8.33 -13.71 -17.88
CA SER A 78 8.79 -13.45 -19.25
C SER A 78 10.30 -13.24 -19.38
N VAL A 79 10.97 -12.85 -18.28
CA VAL A 79 12.42 -12.60 -18.25
C VAL A 79 13.17 -13.58 -17.35
N PHE A 80 12.53 -14.68 -16.96
CA PHE A 80 13.06 -15.62 -15.98
C PHE A 80 14.45 -16.16 -16.34
N ASP A 81 14.68 -16.44 -17.63
CA ASP A 81 15.97 -16.93 -18.13
C ASP A 81 17.13 -15.95 -17.93
N GLN A 82 16.83 -14.67 -17.67
CA GLN A 82 17.83 -13.63 -17.42
C GLN A 82 18.26 -13.57 -15.94
N PHE A 83 17.56 -14.26 -15.04
CA PHE A 83 17.90 -14.25 -13.62
C PHE A 83 19.16 -15.08 -13.33
N ASN A 84 20.08 -14.49 -12.58
CA ASN A 84 21.23 -15.22 -12.03
C ASN A 84 20.79 -16.14 -10.88
N ASP A 85 21.68 -17.05 -10.46
CA ASP A 85 21.34 -18.06 -9.46
C ASP A 85 20.98 -17.45 -8.09
N LEU A 86 21.64 -16.37 -7.68
CA LEU A 86 21.31 -15.67 -6.42
C LEU A 86 19.91 -15.05 -6.45
N GLN A 87 19.49 -14.52 -7.61
CA GLN A 87 18.13 -14.02 -7.81
C GLN A 87 17.12 -15.15 -7.76
N VAL A 88 17.40 -16.28 -8.40
CA VAL A 88 16.56 -17.49 -8.32
C VAL A 88 16.43 -17.96 -6.86
N PHE A 89 17.53 -18.05 -6.12
CA PHE A 89 17.51 -18.43 -4.70
C PHE A 89 16.71 -17.44 -3.85
N LEU A 90 16.83 -16.13 -4.11
CA LEU A 90 16.04 -15.10 -3.44
C LEU A 90 14.54 -15.28 -3.68
N LEU A 91 14.14 -15.43 -4.93
CA LEU A 91 12.73 -15.57 -5.30
C LEU A 91 12.15 -16.88 -4.74
N ASN A 92 12.90 -17.98 -4.81
CA ASN A 92 12.49 -19.25 -4.23
C ASN A 92 12.34 -19.14 -2.71
N TRP A 93 13.32 -18.54 -2.02
CA TRP A 93 13.28 -18.33 -0.58
C TRP A 93 12.07 -17.51 -0.13
N LEU A 94 11.67 -16.49 -0.89
CA LEU A 94 10.47 -15.71 -0.60
C LEU A 94 9.18 -16.55 -0.77
N LEU A 95 9.11 -17.41 -1.79
CA LEU A 95 7.90 -18.20 -2.09
C LEU A 95 7.75 -19.44 -1.21
N THR A 96 8.83 -20.04 -0.71
CA THR A 96 8.78 -21.31 0.05
C THR A 96 8.58 -21.12 1.54
N ARG A 97 8.51 -19.88 2.04
CA ARG A 97 8.40 -19.60 3.47
C ARG A 97 7.00 -19.87 4.00
N ASP A 98 6.92 -20.67 5.06
CA ASP A 98 5.66 -21.08 5.68
C ASP A 98 5.40 -20.43 7.07
N THR A 99 6.00 -19.26 7.34
CA THR A 99 5.76 -18.55 8.61
C THR A 99 4.36 -17.94 8.67
N PHE A 100 3.90 -17.44 7.53
CA PHE A 100 2.58 -16.85 7.35
C PHE A 100 2.25 -16.81 5.86
N LYS A 101 0.96 -16.69 5.54
CA LYS A 101 0.47 -16.38 4.20
C LYS A 101 -0.14 -15.00 4.21
N LEU A 102 0.11 -14.23 3.14
CA LEU A 102 -0.50 -12.92 2.94
C LEU A 102 -1.58 -13.05 1.87
N ASN A 103 -2.75 -12.51 2.18
CA ASN A 103 -3.86 -12.42 1.24
C ASN A 103 -4.23 -10.95 1.08
N ILE A 104 -4.30 -10.48 -0.16
CA ILE A 104 -4.89 -9.16 -0.42
C ILE A 104 -6.41 -9.25 -0.19
N VAL A 105 -6.96 -8.29 0.55
CA VAL A 105 -8.38 -8.24 0.90
C VAL A 105 -8.94 -6.84 0.64
N PRO A 106 -10.27 -6.69 0.48
CA PRO A 106 -10.89 -5.38 0.48
C PRO A 106 -10.55 -4.62 1.78
N VAL A 107 -10.28 -3.32 1.65
CA VAL A 107 -9.92 -2.47 2.79
C VAL A 107 -11.04 -2.42 3.83
N GLU A 108 -12.28 -2.50 3.37
CA GLU A 108 -13.49 -2.55 4.18
C GLU A 108 -13.50 -3.74 5.13
N THR A 109 -12.98 -4.91 4.69
CA THR A 109 -12.88 -6.11 5.52
C THR A 109 -12.00 -5.84 6.74
N ALA A 110 -10.81 -5.29 6.53
CA ALA A 110 -9.90 -4.95 7.63
C ALA A 110 -10.49 -3.86 8.54
N LEU A 111 -11.13 -2.83 7.96
CA LEU A 111 -11.70 -1.72 8.72
C LEU A 111 -13.00 -2.09 9.45
N SER A 112 -13.67 -3.19 9.11
CA SER A 112 -14.87 -3.64 9.82
C SER A 112 -14.61 -4.05 11.27
N HIS A 113 -13.35 -4.39 11.60
CA HIS A 113 -12.93 -4.80 12.95
C HIS A 113 -12.78 -3.65 13.94
N VAL A 114 -12.82 -2.40 13.48
CA VAL A 114 -12.68 -1.22 14.34
C VAL A 114 -13.94 -0.36 14.32
N LYS A 115 -14.33 0.14 15.49
CA LYS A 115 -15.54 0.95 15.65
C LYS A 115 -15.38 2.39 15.16
N HIS A 116 -14.17 2.94 15.22
CA HIS A 116 -13.89 4.34 14.93
C HIS A 116 -13.47 4.54 13.47
N GLN A 117 -14.46 4.59 12.57
CA GLN A 117 -14.27 5.07 11.19
C GLN A 117 -14.24 6.60 11.16
N LEU A 118 -13.12 7.26 11.48
CA LEU A 118 -13.11 8.73 11.49
C LEU A 118 -11.81 9.36 10.92
N SER A 119 -12.03 10.22 9.91
CA SER A 119 -11.20 11.30 9.36
C SER A 119 -9.74 11.03 8.95
N VAL A 120 -9.39 9.80 8.59
CA VAL A 120 -8.07 9.48 8.01
C VAL A 120 -8.20 9.11 6.53
N PRO A 121 -7.15 9.34 5.71
CA PRO A 121 -7.16 8.84 4.34
C PRO A 121 -7.45 7.33 4.32
N LYS A 122 -8.11 6.88 3.25
CA LYS A 122 -8.35 5.45 3.05
C LYS A 122 -7.05 4.78 2.55
N PRO A 123 -6.66 3.62 3.11
CA PRO A 123 -5.58 2.81 2.53
C PRO A 123 -5.86 2.44 1.08
N ASN A 124 -4.79 2.29 0.29
CA ASN A 124 -4.88 1.80 -1.09
C ASN A 124 -4.99 0.28 -1.14
N PHE A 125 -4.27 -0.40 -0.25
CA PHE A 125 -4.26 -1.86 -0.16
C PHE A 125 -4.41 -2.33 1.29
N ALA A 126 -5.04 -3.49 1.47
CA ALA A 126 -5.07 -4.19 2.74
C ALA A 126 -4.62 -5.64 2.52
N PHE A 127 -3.71 -6.10 3.37
CA PHE A 127 -3.18 -7.46 3.35
C PHE A 127 -3.52 -8.13 4.67
N GLU A 128 -4.28 -9.21 4.62
CA GLU A 128 -4.53 -10.08 5.76
C GLU A 128 -3.35 -11.03 5.97
N ILE A 129 -2.94 -11.18 7.22
CA ILE A 129 -1.93 -12.14 7.65
C ILE A 129 -2.63 -13.39 8.18
N ASN A 130 -2.32 -14.52 7.57
CA ASN A 130 -2.80 -15.83 7.97
C ASN A 130 -1.62 -16.67 8.47
N TYR A 131 -1.52 -16.82 9.78
CA TYR A 131 -0.47 -17.62 10.40
C TYR A 131 -0.75 -19.12 10.25
N ASN A 132 0.31 -19.92 10.38
CA ASN A 132 0.19 -21.37 10.43
C ASN A 132 -0.62 -21.84 11.66
N GLN A 133 -1.07 -23.10 11.61
CA GLN A 133 -1.94 -23.69 12.64
C GLN A 133 -1.32 -23.60 14.04
N VAL A 134 -0.03 -23.95 14.18
CA VAL A 134 0.68 -23.94 15.47
C VAL A 134 0.65 -22.54 16.11
N ARG A 135 0.88 -21.48 15.34
CA ARG A 135 0.84 -20.10 15.86
C ARG A 135 -0.58 -19.63 16.16
N ASN A 136 -1.57 -20.10 15.41
CA ASN A 136 -2.98 -19.80 15.70
C ASN A 136 -3.44 -20.46 17.00
N GLU A 137 -3.11 -21.74 17.19
CA GLU A 137 -3.41 -22.50 18.42
C GLU A 137 -2.73 -21.86 19.62
N ARG A 138 -1.43 -21.56 19.53
CA ARG A 138 -0.71 -20.88 20.62
C ARG A 138 -1.34 -19.54 21.01
N PHE A 139 -1.79 -18.74 20.03
CA PHE A 139 -2.47 -17.47 20.32
C PHE A 139 -3.86 -17.69 20.94
N HIS A 140 -4.58 -18.73 20.52
CA HIS A 140 -5.86 -19.11 21.09
C HIS A 140 -5.71 -19.63 22.53
N ASP A 141 -4.68 -20.42 22.83
CA ASP A 141 -4.44 -20.93 24.19
C ASP A 141 -4.22 -19.79 25.20
N LEU A 142 -3.60 -18.70 24.76
CA LEU A 142 -3.40 -17.49 25.57
C LEU A 142 -4.69 -16.73 25.90
N THR A 143 -5.82 -17.03 25.24
CA THR A 143 -7.13 -16.51 25.66
C THR A 143 -7.68 -17.23 26.88
N GLU A 144 -7.00 -18.29 27.36
CA GLU A 144 -7.41 -19.14 28.48
C GLU A 144 -8.85 -19.67 28.32
N ASN A 145 -9.14 -20.33 27.20
CA ASN A 145 -10.49 -20.83 26.85
C ASN A 145 -11.54 -19.71 26.85
N ASP A 146 -11.29 -18.64 26.09
CA ASP A 146 -12.17 -17.47 25.95
C ASP A 146 -12.41 -16.66 27.23
N ARG A 147 -11.61 -16.89 28.28
CA ARG A 147 -11.61 -16.05 29.47
C ARG A 147 -11.22 -14.61 29.13
N TYR A 148 -10.22 -14.44 28.28
CA TYR A 148 -9.77 -13.12 27.81
C TYR A 148 -10.27 -12.85 26.40
N LYS A 149 -10.95 -11.71 26.22
CA LYS A 149 -11.45 -11.27 24.91
C LYS A 149 -10.33 -10.67 24.08
N THR A 150 -10.47 -10.71 22.76
CA THR A 150 -9.59 -9.97 21.85
C THR A 150 -10.23 -8.68 21.37
N PHE A 151 -9.39 -7.69 21.06
CA PHE A 151 -9.78 -6.46 20.39
C PHE A 151 -8.72 -6.02 19.40
N TYR A 152 -9.07 -5.05 18.56
CA TYR A 152 -8.19 -4.56 17.50
C TYR A 152 -7.66 -3.16 17.83
N ALA A 153 -6.37 -2.94 17.59
CA ALA A 153 -5.72 -1.65 17.73
C ALA A 153 -4.68 -1.41 16.62
N TYR A 154 -4.43 -0.15 16.31
CA TYR A 154 -3.49 0.28 15.30
C TYR A 154 -2.08 0.40 15.85
N HIS A 155 -1.09 -0.04 15.08
CA HIS A 155 0.32 0.24 15.34
C HIS A 155 0.95 0.93 14.13
N GLY A 156 1.52 2.11 14.36
CA GLY A 156 2.28 2.82 13.35
C GLY A 156 3.75 2.46 13.44
N THR A 157 4.37 2.20 12.29
CA THR A 157 5.79 1.88 12.22
C THR A 157 6.38 2.32 10.89
N ARG A 158 7.70 2.47 10.86
CA ARG A 158 8.42 2.69 9.61
C ARG A 158 8.37 1.43 8.75
N LEU A 159 8.27 1.61 7.44
CA LEU A 159 8.23 0.51 6.47
C LEU A 159 9.43 -0.43 6.60
N ASP A 160 10.62 0.11 6.87
CA ASP A 160 11.85 -0.66 7.04
C ASP A 160 11.82 -1.66 8.20
N ASN A 161 10.99 -1.42 9.24
CA ASN A 161 10.85 -2.35 10.35
C ASN A 161 9.95 -3.55 10.00
N LEU A 162 9.04 -3.40 9.03
CA LEU A 162 7.92 -4.31 8.87
C LEU A 162 8.34 -5.73 8.44
N HIS A 163 9.44 -5.88 7.69
CA HIS A 163 10.02 -7.20 7.39
C HIS A 163 10.30 -7.98 8.69
N SER A 164 11.02 -7.37 9.62
CA SER A 164 11.33 -8.01 10.90
C SER A 164 10.11 -8.26 11.77
N ILE A 165 9.18 -7.30 11.83
CA ILE A 165 7.97 -7.45 12.64
C ILE A 165 7.12 -8.61 12.10
N LEU A 166 6.94 -8.74 10.78
CA LEU A 166 6.16 -9.84 10.16
C LEU A 166 6.71 -11.23 10.52
N HIS A 167 8.02 -11.39 10.46
CA HIS A 167 8.64 -12.70 10.67
C HIS A 167 8.96 -13.03 12.12
N ILE A 168 9.29 -12.04 12.95
CA ILE A 168 9.80 -12.24 14.31
C ILE A 168 8.79 -11.78 15.37
N GLY A 169 7.86 -10.89 15.00
CA GLY A 169 6.92 -10.26 15.92
C GLY A 169 7.44 -8.93 16.48
N PHE A 170 6.69 -8.36 17.42
CA PHE A 170 7.09 -7.14 18.11
C PHE A 170 8.25 -7.44 19.08
N LEU A 171 9.35 -6.70 18.94
CA LEU A 171 10.52 -6.86 19.81
C LEU A 171 10.49 -5.79 20.90
N GLY A 172 9.93 -6.15 22.07
CA GLY A 172 9.76 -5.22 23.20
C GLY A 172 11.04 -4.49 23.64
N HIS A 173 12.21 -5.13 23.54
CA HIS A 173 13.51 -4.53 23.88
C HIS A 173 14.02 -3.51 22.84
N MET A 174 13.42 -3.49 21.65
CA MET A 174 13.72 -2.51 20.59
C MET A 174 12.79 -1.28 20.68
N ASN A 175 11.80 -1.31 21.57
CA ASN A 175 10.92 -0.18 21.81
C ASN A 175 11.68 0.87 22.63
N LYS A 176 11.70 2.11 22.15
CA LYS A 176 12.24 3.23 22.93
C LYS A 176 11.42 3.36 24.21
N LEU A 177 12.11 3.62 25.33
CA LEU A 177 11.47 4.05 26.59
C LEU A 177 10.52 5.20 26.26
N SER A 178 9.26 5.04 26.64
CA SER A 178 8.20 5.98 26.33
C SER A 178 7.57 6.50 27.62
N LEU A 179 6.92 7.67 27.51
CA LEU A 179 6.42 8.46 28.62
C LEU A 179 5.52 7.68 29.59
N PHE A 180 4.83 6.67 29.09
CA PHE A 180 3.86 5.88 29.85
C PHE A 180 4.37 4.50 30.27
N GLY A 181 5.69 4.26 30.20
CA GLY A 181 6.32 3.02 30.63
C GLY A 181 6.81 2.12 29.50
N SER A 182 7.36 0.95 29.86
CA SER A 182 7.88 -0.03 28.91
C SER A 182 6.78 -0.89 28.31
N GLY A 183 6.90 -1.15 27.00
CA GLY A 183 5.93 -1.96 26.26
C GLY A 183 5.84 -1.55 24.79
N THR A 184 5.02 -2.28 24.04
CA THR A 184 4.66 -1.93 22.67
C THR A 184 3.41 -1.06 22.68
N TYR A 185 3.48 0.07 21.99
CA TYR A 185 2.42 1.07 21.95
C TYR A 185 1.51 0.86 20.75
N PHE A 186 0.21 0.90 21.03
CA PHE A 186 -0.87 0.83 20.06
C PHE A 186 -1.85 1.97 20.30
N SER A 187 -2.74 2.20 19.34
CA SER A 187 -3.80 3.20 19.43
C SER A 187 -5.12 2.64 18.94
N LEU A 188 -6.22 2.99 19.60
CA LEU A 188 -7.57 2.71 19.11
C LEU A 188 -7.96 3.62 17.93
N GLU A 189 -7.24 4.73 17.76
CA GLU A 189 -7.44 5.69 16.67
C GLU A 189 -6.33 5.58 15.62
N PRO A 190 -6.68 5.49 14.32
CA PRO A 190 -5.69 5.39 13.25
C PRO A 190 -4.89 6.69 13.09
N SER A 191 -5.51 7.85 13.35
CA SER A 191 -4.88 9.17 13.23
C SER A 191 -3.62 9.28 14.08
N VAL A 192 -3.65 8.76 15.32
CA VAL A 192 -2.49 8.74 16.23
C VAL A 192 -1.38 7.85 15.67
N SER A 193 -1.71 6.62 15.28
CA SER A 193 -0.72 5.67 14.78
C SER A 193 -0.09 6.10 13.45
N LEU A 194 -0.83 6.79 12.58
CA LEU A 194 -0.30 7.32 11.32
C LEU A 194 0.88 8.30 11.50
N HIS A 195 0.96 9.01 12.63
CA HIS A 195 2.11 9.89 12.92
C HIS A 195 3.43 9.11 13.04
N TYR A 196 3.35 7.82 13.38
CA TYR A 196 4.50 6.91 13.51
C TYR A 196 4.76 6.08 12.24
N SER A 197 3.97 6.31 11.19
CA SER A 197 4.05 5.63 9.89
C SER A 197 4.44 6.60 8.78
N PRO A 198 5.68 7.11 8.74
CA PRO A 198 6.11 8.01 7.68
C PRO A 198 6.15 7.29 6.33
N PHE A 199 5.91 8.04 5.25
CA PHE A 199 6.14 7.54 3.89
C PHE A 199 7.62 7.25 3.67
N ALA A 200 7.90 6.09 3.11
CA ALA A 200 9.23 5.67 2.66
C ALA A 200 9.24 5.51 1.15
N SER A 201 10.35 5.88 0.52
CA SER A 201 10.62 5.51 -0.86
C SER A 201 10.86 4.01 -0.94
N VAL A 202 10.19 3.37 -1.89
CA VAL A 202 10.39 1.97 -2.23
C VAL A 202 10.98 1.87 -3.62
N TRP A 203 11.39 0.67 -4.02
CA TRP A 203 11.90 0.42 -5.35
C TRP A 203 10.88 0.80 -6.44
N ALA A 204 11.40 1.36 -7.54
CA ALA A 204 10.59 1.97 -8.59
C ALA A 204 9.62 1.02 -9.31
N ASN A 205 9.87 -0.29 -9.21
CA ASN A 205 9.13 -1.35 -9.89
C ASN A 205 8.02 -1.98 -9.01
N SER A 206 7.82 -1.49 -7.77
CA SER A 206 6.77 -2.00 -6.90
C SER A 206 5.38 -1.75 -7.46
N LEU A 207 4.51 -2.76 -7.35
CA LEU A 207 3.07 -2.63 -7.63
C LEU A 207 2.36 -1.72 -6.62
N LEU A 208 2.95 -1.50 -5.45
CA LEU A 208 2.40 -0.65 -4.39
C LEU A 208 2.62 0.85 -4.66
N GLY A 209 3.41 1.22 -5.66
CA GLY A 209 3.78 2.60 -5.97
C GLY A 209 5.23 2.92 -5.56
N LYS A 210 5.65 4.18 -5.75
CA LYS A 210 7.05 4.60 -5.52
C LYS A 210 7.34 5.02 -4.09
N ARG A 211 6.32 5.53 -3.40
CA ARG A 211 6.39 5.96 -2.00
C ARG A 211 5.19 5.42 -1.26
N VAL A 212 5.45 4.70 -0.19
CA VAL A 212 4.39 4.04 0.59
C VAL A 212 4.59 4.24 2.08
N SER A 213 3.49 4.28 2.81
CA SER A 213 3.42 4.21 4.27
C SER A 213 2.64 2.96 4.66
N CYS A 214 2.96 2.37 5.81
CA CYS A 214 2.26 1.19 6.32
C CYS A 214 1.65 1.47 7.70
N LEU A 215 0.44 0.98 7.92
CA LEU A 215 -0.24 0.99 9.21
C LEU A 215 -0.69 -0.42 9.54
N LEU A 216 -0.40 -0.89 10.75
CA LEU A 216 -0.72 -2.26 11.15
C LEU A 216 -2.01 -2.25 11.95
N LEU A 217 -2.88 -3.23 11.67
CA LEU A 217 -4.03 -3.53 12.52
C LEU A 217 -3.73 -4.85 13.25
N CYS A 218 -3.62 -4.75 14.57
CA CYS A 218 -3.18 -5.83 15.43
C CYS A 218 -4.34 -6.33 16.28
N GLU A 219 -4.40 -7.64 16.45
CA GLU A 219 -5.30 -8.30 17.38
C GLU A 219 -4.58 -8.49 18.71
N ILE A 220 -5.19 -8.00 19.78
CA ILE A 220 -4.63 -7.96 21.14
C ILE A 220 -5.56 -8.72 22.07
N ILE A 221 -5.00 -9.61 22.90
CA ILE A 221 -5.70 -10.29 24.00
C ILE A 221 -5.78 -9.34 25.19
N ASP A 222 -6.98 -9.06 25.68
CA ASP A 222 -7.21 -8.14 26.79
C ASP A 222 -6.89 -8.79 28.16
N HIS A 223 -5.60 -8.88 28.47
CA HIS A 223 -5.11 -9.43 29.73
C HIS A 223 -4.85 -8.31 30.76
N PRO A 224 -5.46 -8.34 31.96
CA PRO A 224 -5.40 -7.22 32.93
C PRO A 224 -3.97 -6.89 33.40
N ASP A 225 -3.12 -7.90 33.52
CA ASP A 225 -1.75 -7.70 34.03
C ASP A 225 -0.80 -7.11 32.99
N HIS A 226 -1.00 -7.44 31.71
CA HIS A 226 -0.04 -7.18 30.64
C HIS A 226 -0.53 -6.18 29.58
N VAL A 227 -1.81 -5.82 29.61
CA VAL A 227 -2.41 -4.83 28.72
C VAL A 227 -2.93 -3.68 29.56
N LYS A 228 -2.38 -2.49 29.31
CA LYS A 228 -2.75 -1.23 29.98
C LYS A 228 -3.45 -0.33 28.97
N CYS A 229 -4.71 -0.04 29.24
CA CYS A 229 -5.60 0.78 28.40
C CYS A 229 -6.59 1.52 29.30
N ALA A 230 -7.17 2.62 28.82
CA ALA A 230 -8.19 3.36 29.57
C ALA A 230 -9.63 2.90 29.30
N ILE A 231 -9.83 2.09 28.27
CA ILE A 231 -11.15 1.63 27.82
C ILE A 231 -11.18 0.11 27.92
N GLU A 232 -12.09 -0.39 28.74
CA GLU A 232 -12.35 -1.82 28.95
C GLU A 232 -13.76 -2.12 28.44
N ASN A 233 -13.91 -2.97 27.42
CA ASN A 233 -15.23 -3.37 26.88
C ASN A 233 -16.19 -2.19 26.53
N GLY A 234 -15.68 -0.97 26.32
CA GLY A 234 -16.49 0.23 26.09
C GLY A 234 -16.85 1.03 27.34
N THR A 235 -16.37 0.65 28.52
CA THR A 235 -16.44 1.43 29.77
C THR A 235 -15.05 1.91 30.20
N THR A 236 -14.98 2.99 30.98
CA THR A 236 -13.72 3.50 31.53
C THR A 236 -13.11 2.47 32.48
N SER A 237 -11.86 2.07 32.22
CA SER A 237 -11.13 1.13 33.06
C SER A 237 -10.79 1.74 34.43
N SER A 238 -10.51 0.88 35.40
CA SER A 238 -9.98 1.32 36.70
C SER A 238 -8.63 2.06 36.54
N GLN A 239 -8.34 2.99 37.46
CA GLN A 239 -7.12 3.80 37.45
C GLN A 239 -5.85 2.91 37.44
N ASP A 240 -5.85 1.81 38.19
CA ASP A 240 -4.70 0.89 38.31
C ASP A 240 -4.37 0.17 37.00
N ARG A 241 -5.37 -0.11 36.15
CA ARG A 241 -5.16 -0.75 34.84
C ARG A 241 -4.55 0.21 33.81
N ARG A 242 -4.54 1.51 34.08
CA ARG A 242 -3.97 2.53 33.20
C ARG A 242 -2.53 2.87 33.52
N ILE A 243 -1.99 2.39 34.63
CA ILE A 243 -0.66 2.74 35.11
C ILE A 243 0.29 1.59 34.80
N VAL A 244 1.36 1.89 34.07
CA VAL A 244 2.52 1.00 33.95
C VAL A 244 3.46 1.31 35.11
N SER A 245 4.10 0.29 35.68
CA SER A 245 4.95 0.41 36.87
C SER A 245 6.14 1.37 36.72
N ASP A 246 6.60 1.61 35.50
CA ASP A 246 7.76 2.46 35.16
C ASP A 246 7.37 3.75 34.42
N THR A 247 6.11 4.20 34.54
CA THR A 247 5.64 5.44 33.89
C THR A 247 6.30 6.70 34.44
N GLN A 248 6.58 7.68 33.56
CA GLN A 248 7.04 9.02 33.96
C GLN A 248 5.94 10.08 33.86
N ALA A 249 4.92 9.85 33.02
CA ALA A 249 3.84 10.79 32.74
C ALA A 249 2.50 10.40 33.38
N GLY A 250 2.48 9.36 34.21
CA GLY A 250 1.29 8.87 34.89
C GLY A 250 0.47 7.90 34.03
N ALA A 251 -0.86 7.98 34.12
CA ALA A 251 -1.77 7.03 33.48
C ALA A 251 -1.77 7.13 31.94
N VAL A 252 -1.92 5.98 31.27
CA VAL A 252 -2.06 5.88 29.82
C VAL A 252 -3.31 6.66 29.36
N PRO A 253 -3.20 7.54 28.35
CA PRO A 253 -4.33 8.30 27.83
C PRO A 253 -5.33 7.40 27.08
N GLU A 254 -6.56 7.88 26.89
CA GLU A 254 -7.70 7.04 26.46
C GLU A 254 -7.53 6.31 25.13
N LYS A 255 -6.83 6.95 24.20
CA LYS A 255 -6.61 6.42 22.85
C LYS A 255 -5.46 5.42 22.77
N TYR A 256 -4.60 5.32 23.79
CA TYR A 256 -3.41 4.48 23.77
C TYR A 256 -3.65 3.14 24.47
N VAL A 257 -2.97 2.12 23.97
CA VAL A 257 -2.90 0.79 24.56
C VAL A 257 -1.43 0.42 24.64
N VAL A 258 -0.98 0.04 25.83
CA VAL A 258 0.39 -0.44 26.07
C VAL A 258 0.35 -1.92 26.38
N VAL A 259 1.05 -2.71 25.58
CA VAL A 259 1.16 -4.16 25.77
C VAL A 259 2.58 -4.49 26.22
N THR A 260 2.73 -5.06 27.42
CA THR A 260 4.05 -5.40 27.97
C THR A 260 4.53 -6.77 27.49
N SER A 261 3.62 -7.69 27.19
CA SER A 261 3.93 -9.04 26.69
C SER A 261 3.69 -9.14 25.19
N ASN A 262 4.74 -9.41 24.42
CA ASN A 262 4.63 -9.50 22.96
C ASN A 262 3.82 -10.73 22.49
N GLU A 263 3.58 -11.72 23.36
CA GLU A 263 2.80 -12.92 23.02
C GLU A 263 1.30 -12.64 22.93
N LEU A 264 0.83 -11.60 23.62
CA LEU A 264 -0.59 -11.20 23.65
C LEU A 264 -1.03 -10.38 22.44
N VAL A 265 -0.13 -10.15 21.49
CA VAL A 265 -0.40 -9.37 20.30
C VAL A 265 0.09 -10.07 19.05
N ARG A 266 -0.74 -10.06 18.01
CA ARG A 266 -0.34 -10.44 16.66
C ARG A 266 -0.85 -9.42 15.65
N MET A 267 -0.08 -9.19 14.59
CA MET A 267 -0.59 -8.43 13.46
C MET A 267 -1.62 -9.27 12.72
N LYS A 268 -2.77 -8.68 12.37
CA LYS A 268 -3.79 -9.34 11.57
C LYS A 268 -3.90 -8.73 10.18
N TYR A 269 -3.74 -7.42 10.05
CA TYR A 269 -3.71 -6.75 8.75
C TYR A 269 -2.55 -5.75 8.60
N VAL A 270 -2.04 -5.63 7.38
CA VAL A 270 -1.15 -4.54 6.94
C VAL A 270 -1.93 -3.65 5.99
N LEU A 271 -2.10 -2.38 6.36
CA LEU A 271 -2.73 -1.36 5.53
C LEU A 271 -1.63 -0.55 4.85
N ILE A 272 -1.67 -0.47 3.52
CA ILE A 272 -0.68 0.28 2.73
C ILE A 272 -1.32 1.54 2.17
N TYR A 273 -0.65 2.66 2.40
CA TYR A 273 -0.95 3.96 1.85
C TYR A 273 0.09 4.26 0.78
N SER A 274 -0.37 4.43 -0.44
CA SER A 274 0.48 4.75 -1.58
C SER A 274 0.34 6.23 -1.89
N GLU A 275 1.47 6.91 -2.03
CA GLU A 275 1.43 8.28 -2.54
C GLU A 275 0.98 8.23 -4.00
N PRO A 276 -0.07 8.98 -4.39
CA PRO A 276 -0.51 9.01 -5.77
C PRO A 276 0.61 9.58 -6.63
N ASN A 277 0.94 8.90 -7.74
CA ASN A 277 1.89 9.41 -8.71
C ASN A 277 1.40 10.79 -9.22
N ASP A 278 2.23 11.83 -9.12
CA ASP A 278 1.88 13.21 -9.51
C ASP A 278 1.26 13.33 -10.91
N LEU A 279 1.66 12.45 -11.83
CA LEU A 279 1.13 12.38 -13.21
C LEU A 279 -0.32 11.88 -13.28
N MET A 280 -0.76 11.05 -12.34
CA MET A 280 -2.12 10.49 -12.30
C MET A 280 -3.12 11.44 -11.60
N GLN A 281 -2.63 12.28 -10.68
CA GLN A 281 -3.45 13.31 -10.03
C GLN A 281 -3.84 14.45 -10.97
N LEU A 282 -2.95 14.91 -11.85
CA LEU A 282 -3.30 15.95 -12.83
C LEU A 282 -4.51 15.55 -13.67
N ASP A 283 -4.55 14.28 -14.09
CA ASP A 283 -5.58 13.80 -15.00
C ASP A 283 -6.92 13.53 -14.29
N GLN A 284 -6.90 13.01 -13.06
CA GLN A 284 -8.13 12.79 -12.26
C GLN A 284 -8.69 14.08 -11.65
N VAL A 285 -7.85 15.01 -11.22
CA VAL A 285 -8.28 16.32 -10.70
C VAL A 285 -8.78 17.20 -11.84
N ALA A 286 -8.15 17.20 -13.01
CA ALA A 286 -8.65 17.91 -14.18
C ALA A 286 -10.03 17.39 -14.61
N ARG A 287 -10.21 16.07 -14.72
CA ARG A 287 -11.51 15.47 -15.10
C ARG A 287 -12.61 15.74 -14.06
N SER A 288 -12.30 15.66 -12.77
CA SER A 288 -13.28 15.94 -11.71
C SER A 288 -13.61 17.43 -11.62
N ARG A 289 -12.64 18.34 -11.75
CA ARG A 289 -12.88 19.79 -11.80
C ARG A 289 -13.65 20.22 -13.03
N LEU A 290 -13.33 19.69 -14.22
CA LEU A 290 -14.09 19.97 -15.43
C LEU A 290 -15.52 19.48 -15.28
N ARG A 291 -15.75 18.24 -14.83
CA ARG A 291 -17.10 17.69 -14.64
C ARG A 291 -17.92 18.50 -13.64
N THR A 292 -17.32 18.88 -12.51
CA THR A 292 -17.98 19.73 -11.50
C THR A 292 -18.22 21.14 -12.04
N PHE A 293 -17.25 21.73 -12.76
CA PHE A 293 -17.40 23.04 -13.40
C PHE A 293 -18.53 23.05 -14.44
N PHE A 294 -18.56 22.09 -15.36
CA PHE A 294 -19.64 21.91 -16.34
C PHE A 294 -20.99 21.67 -15.66
N SER A 295 -21.01 20.96 -14.53
CA SER A 295 -22.24 20.68 -13.79
C SER A 295 -22.74 21.88 -12.98
N THR A 296 -21.85 22.71 -12.43
CA THR A 296 -22.20 23.88 -11.62
C THR A 296 -22.56 25.08 -12.51
N HIS A 297 -21.95 25.20 -13.68
CA HIS A 297 -22.10 26.37 -14.56
C HIS A 297 -23.00 26.10 -15.77
N ARG A 298 -23.91 25.11 -15.68
CA ARG A 298 -24.82 24.71 -16.78
C ARG A 298 -25.53 25.91 -17.40
N TYR A 299 -26.03 26.84 -16.58
CA TYR A 299 -26.73 28.04 -17.05
C TYR A 299 -25.81 29.01 -17.82
N ASN A 300 -24.59 29.26 -17.31
CA ASN A 300 -23.63 30.13 -17.98
C ASN A 300 -23.17 29.54 -19.32
N LEU A 301 -23.08 28.21 -19.42
CA LEU A 301 -22.77 27.52 -20.68
C LEU A 301 -23.91 27.66 -21.70
N TYR A 302 -25.17 27.57 -21.26
CA TYR A 302 -26.32 27.85 -22.14
C TYR A 302 -26.35 29.30 -22.63
N LEU A 303 -26.03 30.27 -21.75
CA LEU A 303 -25.92 31.68 -22.13
C LEU A 303 -24.77 31.94 -23.10
N LEU A 304 -23.59 31.35 -22.86
CA LEU A 304 -22.45 31.47 -23.75
C LEU A 304 -22.76 30.86 -25.12
N PHE A 305 -23.39 29.68 -25.14
CA PHE A 305 -23.83 29.04 -26.38
C PHE A 305 -24.85 29.91 -27.14
N TYR A 306 -25.83 30.48 -26.44
CA TYR A 306 -26.80 31.40 -27.04
C TYR A 306 -26.13 32.66 -27.60
N PHE A 307 -25.15 33.22 -26.90
CA PHE A 307 -24.38 34.37 -27.37
C PHE A 307 -23.56 34.04 -28.63
N ILE A 308 -22.92 32.87 -28.66
CA ILE A 308 -22.21 32.37 -29.85
C ILE A 308 -23.19 32.17 -31.01
N LEU A 309 -24.40 31.64 -30.76
CA LEU A 309 -25.44 31.49 -31.77
C LEU A 309 -25.86 32.84 -32.36
N LEU A 310 -26.06 33.85 -31.51
CA LEU A 310 -26.37 35.21 -31.95
C LEU A 310 -25.24 35.84 -32.76
N LEU A 311 -23.98 35.64 -32.34
CA LEU A 311 -22.82 36.09 -33.10
C LEU A 311 -22.73 35.38 -34.45
N LEU A 312 -23.00 34.08 -34.52
CA LEU A 312 -23.04 33.34 -35.78
C LEU A 312 -24.14 33.85 -36.70
N ILE A 313 -25.37 34.04 -36.20
CA ILE A 313 -26.48 34.59 -36.99
C ILE A 313 -26.13 36.00 -37.50
N GLY A 314 -25.54 36.84 -36.65
CA GLY A 314 -25.06 38.18 -37.03
C GLY A 314 -23.97 38.11 -38.09
N PHE A 315 -23.02 37.19 -37.95
CA PHE A 315 -21.95 36.96 -38.92
C PHE A 315 -22.51 36.49 -40.27
N PHE A 316 -23.41 35.51 -40.30
CA PHE A 316 -24.06 35.01 -41.51
C PHE A 316 -24.92 36.07 -42.21
N ASN A 317 -25.56 36.98 -41.45
CA ASN A 317 -26.37 38.06 -42.01
C ASN A 317 -25.54 39.28 -42.44
N SER A 318 -24.28 39.37 -42.01
CA SER A 318 -23.40 40.50 -42.32
C SER A 318 -23.14 40.62 -43.83
N ASN A 319 -23.01 41.86 -44.30
CA ASN A 319 -22.69 42.16 -45.70
C ASN A 319 -21.31 41.60 -46.10
N LEU A 320 -20.39 41.47 -45.14
CA LEU A 320 -19.08 40.86 -45.33
C LEU A 320 -19.19 39.37 -45.63
N PHE A 321 -19.93 38.60 -44.82
CA PHE A 321 -20.13 37.18 -45.10
C PHE A 321 -20.88 36.97 -46.41
N LYS A 322 -21.94 37.75 -46.68
CA LYS A 322 -22.66 37.69 -47.97
C LYS A 322 -21.74 38.03 -49.15
N PHE A 323 -20.80 38.98 -48.99
CA PHE A 323 -19.80 39.32 -50.01
C PHE A 323 -18.82 38.17 -50.24
N TYR A 324 -18.22 37.61 -49.19
CA TYR A 324 -17.31 36.46 -49.29
C TYR A 324 -18.01 35.21 -49.82
N TRP A 325 -19.26 34.95 -49.40
CA TRP A 325 -20.07 33.84 -49.89
C TRP A 325 -20.41 33.99 -51.38
N ARG A 326 -20.73 35.20 -51.85
CA ARG A 326 -20.92 35.49 -53.29
C ARG A 326 -19.62 35.30 -54.07
N LEU A 327 -18.48 35.71 -53.50
CA LEU A 327 -17.15 35.51 -54.10
C LEU A 327 -16.82 34.02 -54.22
N PHE A 328 -17.09 33.24 -53.16
CA PHE A 328 -16.90 31.79 -53.12
C PHE A 328 -17.82 31.08 -54.11
N LYS A 329 -19.10 31.47 -54.21
CA LYS A 329 -20.06 30.94 -55.18
C LYS A 329 -19.67 31.27 -56.64
N LYS A 330 -19.16 32.48 -56.91
CA LYS A 330 -18.60 32.83 -58.23
C LYS A 330 -17.38 31.97 -58.59
N ARG A 331 -16.47 31.74 -57.63
CA ARG A 331 -15.29 30.89 -57.82
C ARG A 331 -15.66 29.42 -58.06
N SER A 332 -16.65 28.91 -57.33
CA SER A 332 -17.18 27.56 -57.51
C SER A 332 -17.88 27.36 -58.86
N ASN A 333 -18.64 28.35 -59.35
CA ASN A 333 -19.25 28.28 -60.68
C ASN A 333 -18.21 28.36 -61.81
N HIS A 334 -17.12 29.11 -61.62
CA HIS A 334 -16.02 29.18 -62.58
C HIS A 334 -15.22 27.86 -62.68
N LEU A 335 -15.19 27.07 -61.60
CA LEU A 335 -14.59 25.74 -61.56
C LEU A 335 -15.51 24.65 -62.14
N LEU A 336 -16.84 24.81 -62.06
CA LEU A 336 -17.82 23.86 -62.61
C LEU A 336 -18.12 24.07 -64.11
N PHE A 337 -18.04 25.29 -64.64
CA PHE A 337 -18.27 25.59 -66.06
C PHE A 337 -16.98 25.85 -66.87
N GLY A 338 -15.81 25.88 -66.23
CA GLY A 338 -14.51 26.06 -66.89
C GLY A 338 -13.89 24.78 -67.47
N SER A 339 -14.50 23.60 -67.27
CA SER A 339 -13.94 22.32 -67.72
C SER A 339 -14.56 21.74 -69.01
N TRP A 340 -15.40 22.51 -69.73
CA TRP A 340 -16.10 22.02 -70.93
C TRP A 340 -15.58 22.60 -72.27
N HIS A 341 -14.41 23.23 -72.30
CA HIS A 341 -13.85 23.78 -73.56
C HIS A 341 -12.42 23.37 -73.93
N LEU A 342 -11.88 22.29 -73.33
CA LEU A 342 -10.57 21.72 -73.71
C LEU A 342 -10.65 20.20 -73.90
N ALA A 343 -11.54 19.76 -74.79
CA ALA A 343 -11.47 18.46 -75.43
C ALA A 343 -12.01 18.61 -76.85
N GLN A 344 -11.14 19.04 -77.77
CA GLN A 344 -11.29 18.87 -79.21
C GLN A 344 -10.07 18.10 -79.71
#